data_AF-A0A2V8YL38-F1
#
_entry.id   AF-A0A2V8YL38-F1
#
_cell.length_a   1.000
_cell.length_b   1.000
_cell.length_c   1.000
_cell.angle_alpha   90.00
_cell.angle_beta   90.00
_cell.angle_gamma   90.00
#
_symmetry.space_group_name_H-M   'P 1'
#
loop_
_entity.id
_entity.type
_entity.pdbx_description
1 polymer ?
#
loop_
_entity_poly.entity_id
_entity_poly.type
_entity_poly.pdbx_seq_one_letter_code
_entity_poly.pdbx_strand_id
1 'polypeptide(L)'
;MPEKPCFKCLGFIRDKDLDDEGRRYGEAGGNPQVVWSNGVLASTAVGIFIQLLAPWCPISPGSAFLGYDGDRFTLEHDARFAVGVNHNCEHFGSIGDLGDPFWKP
;
A
#
# COMPACT_ATOMS: atom_id res chain seq x y z
N MET A 1 8.75 1.42 4.08
CA MET A 1 9.56 2.31 4.95
C MET A 1 10.23 3.36 4.08
N PRO A 2 10.70 4.50 4.62
CA PRO A 2 11.57 5.42 3.88
C PRO A 2 12.73 4.65 3.23
N GLU A 3 13.21 5.13 2.07
CA GLU A 3 14.29 4.50 1.27
C GLU A 3 13.94 3.12 0.68
N LYS A 4 12.85 2.47 1.11
CA LYS A 4 12.34 1.22 0.53
C LYS A 4 11.37 1.49 -0.62
N PRO A 5 11.18 0.52 -1.53
CA PRO A 5 10.26 0.68 -2.66
C PRO A 5 8.86 1.07 -2.19
N CYS A 6 8.35 2.19 -2.70
CA CYS A 6 6.97 2.62 -2.49
C CYS A 6 6.07 2.15 -3.66
N PHE A 7 4.76 2.40 -3.57
CA PHE A 7 3.84 2.03 -4.63
C PHE A 7 4.07 2.75 -5.97
N LYS A 8 4.69 3.93 -5.98
CA LYS A 8 5.15 4.56 -7.23
C LYS A 8 6.34 3.81 -7.85
N CYS A 9 7.34 3.46 -7.04
CA CYS A 9 8.49 2.64 -7.50
C CYS A 9 8.04 1.29 -8.08
N LEU A 10 7.02 0.67 -7.47
CA LEU A 10 6.49 -0.62 -7.90
C LEU A 10 5.49 -0.50 -9.05
N GLY A 11 5.23 0.72 -9.56
CA GLY A 11 4.29 0.98 -10.66
C GLY A 11 2.83 0.65 -10.32
N PHE A 12 2.49 0.52 -9.03
CA PHE A 12 1.11 0.36 -8.57
C PHE A 12 0.36 1.69 -8.63
N ILE A 13 1.04 2.78 -8.25
CA ILE A 13 0.56 4.16 -8.45
C ILE A 13 1.32 4.74 -9.63
N ARG A 14 0.59 5.18 -10.66
CA ARG A 14 1.15 5.82 -11.86
C ARG A 14 0.51 7.20 -12.01
N ASP A 15 1.31 8.21 -12.37
CA ASP A 15 0.80 9.59 -12.46
C ASP A 15 -0.34 9.74 -13.47
N LYS A 16 -0.28 8.97 -14.57
CA LYS A 16 -1.39 8.90 -15.54
C LYS A 16 -2.70 8.39 -14.91
N ASP A 17 -2.64 7.39 -14.04
CA ASP A 17 -3.85 6.85 -13.39
C ASP A 17 -4.44 7.87 -12.41
N LEU A 18 -3.58 8.61 -11.71
CA LEU A 18 -3.98 9.69 -10.82
C LEU A 18 -4.64 10.84 -11.59
N ASP A 19 -4.10 11.23 -12.75
CA ASP A 19 -4.70 12.25 -13.61
C ASP A 19 -6.08 11.80 -14.12
N ASP A 20 -6.20 10.54 -14.55
CA ASP A 20 -7.44 9.97 -15.05
C ASP A 20 -8.48 9.76 -13.94
N GLU A 21 -8.05 9.45 -12.71
CA GLU A 21 -8.91 9.41 -11.51
C GLU A 21 -9.36 10.81 -11.10
N GLY A 22 -8.46 11.79 -11.06
CA GLY A 22 -8.77 13.18 -10.72
C GLY A 22 -9.82 13.80 -11.66
N ARG A 23 -9.79 13.45 -12.95
CA ARG A 23 -10.83 13.86 -13.93
C ARG A 23 -12.21 13.26 -13.66
N ARG A 24 -12.25 12.06 -13.06
CA ARG A 24 -13.48 11.33 -12.71
C ARG A 24 -13.85 11.51 -11.24
N TYR A 25 -13.18 12.42 -10.54
CA TYR A 25 -13.39 12.62 -9.11
C TYR A 25 -14.85 13.06 -8.87
N GLY A 26 -15.59 12.28 -8.08
CA GLY A 26 -17.03 12.45 -7.88
C GLY A 26 -17.91 11.45 -8.63
N GLU A 27 -17.38 10.68 -9.57
CA GLU A 27 -18.08 9.56 -10.23
C GLU A 27 -18.02 8.24 -9.42
N ALA A 28 -17.79 8.32 -8.10
CA ALA A 28 -17.76 7.15 -7.24
C ALA A 28 -19.18 6.57 -7.07
N GLY A 29 -19.48 5.49 -7.81
CA GLY A 29 -20.76 4.77 -7.79
C GLY A 29 -20.69 3.39 -7.15
N GLY A 30 -21.85 2.72 -7.04
CA GLY A 30 -22.14 1.50 -6.28
C GLY A 30 -21.41 0.21 -6.67
N ASN A 31 -20.08 0.26 -6.76
CA ASN A 31 -19.25 -0.92 -6.84
C ASN A 31 -19.51 -1.81 -5.61
N PRO A 32 -19.73 -3.12 -5.79
CA PRO A 32 -20.00 -4.01 -4.69
C PRO A 32 -18.84 -3.98 -3.70
N GLN A 33 -19.13 -3.60 -2.45
CA GLN A 33 -18.13 -3.63 -1.39
C GLN A 33 -17.86 -5.08 -0.99
N VAL A 34 -16.64 -5.53 -1.20
CA VAL A 34 -16.16 -6.85 -0.82
C VAL A 34 -15.70 -6.84 0.64
N VAL A 35 -16.66 -6.99 1.56
CA VAL A 35 -16.44 -6.98 3.03
C VAL A 35 -15.32 -7.94 3.45
N TRP A 36 -15.29 -9.14 2.86
CA TRP A 36 -14.33 -10.18 3.23
C TRP A 36 -12.90 -9.85 2.84
N SER A 37 -12.63 -9.45 1.60
CA SER A 37 -11.27 -9.11 1.16
C SER A 37 -10.74 -7.89 1.91
N ASN A 38 -11.59 -6.88 2.14
CA ASN A 38 -11.24 -5.72 2.95
C ASN A 38 -10.91 -6.11 4.39
N GLY A 39 -11.71 -7.00 4.99
CA GLY A 39 -11.48 -7.51 6.35
C GLY A 39 -10.15 -8.25 6.47
N VAL A 40 -9.81 -9.09 5.49
CA VAL A 40 -8.51 -9.80 5.44
C VAL A 40 -7.36 -8.81 5.31
N LEU A 41 -7.38 -7.94 4.30
CA LEU A 41 -6.30 -6.97 4.06
C LEU A 41 -6.10 -6.01 5.24
N ALA A 42 -7.18 -5.51 5.84
CA ALA A 42 -7.11 -4.62 7.00
C ALA A 42 -6.51 -5.34 8.22
N SER A 43 -6.95 -6.58 8.49
CA SER A 43 -6.41 -7.38 9.60
C SER A 43 -4.93 -7.69 9.42
N THR A 44 -4.51 -8.00 8.19
CA THR A 44 -3.10 -8.20 7.85
C THR A 44 -2.28 -6.93 8.05
N ALA A 45 -2.79 -5.77 7.63
CA ALA A 45 -2.13 -4.48 7.84
C ALA A 45 -1.94 -4.17 9.34
N VAL A 46 -2.94 -4.44 10.18
CA VAL A 46 -2.82 -4.34 11.64
C VAL A 46 -1.75 -5.28 12.18
N GLY A 47 -1.72 -6.53 11.72
CA GLY A 47 -0.69 -7.50 12.13
C GLY A 47 0.74 -7.01 11.82
N ILE A 48 0.97 -6.48 10.62
CA ILE A 48 2.24 -5.89 10.21
C ILE A 48 2.58 -4.68 11.11
N PHE A 49 1.62 -3.80 11.36
CA PHE A 49 1.82 -2.63 12.21
C PHE A 49 2.21 -3.02 13.65
N ILE A 50 1.48 -3.96 14.25
CA ILE A 50 1.80 -4.44 15.60
C ILE A 50 3.19 -5.07 15.64
N GLN A 51 3.61 -5.76 14.58
CA GLN A 51 4.96 -6.32 14.50
C GLN A 51 6.07 -5.25 14.47
N LEU A 52 5.80 -4.06 13.92
CA LEU A 52 6.73 -2.94 13.96
C LEU A 52 6.85 -2.33 15.37
N LEU A 53 5.75 -2.27 16.11
CA LEU A 53 5.72 -1.68 17.46
C LEU A 53 6.19 -2.66 18.54
N ALA A 54 5.81 -3.92 18.41
CA ALA A 54 6.15 -5.00 19.30
C ALA A 54 6.63 -6.16 18.41
N PRO A 55 7.92 -6.55 18.42
CA PRO A 55 8.43 -7.64 17.60
C PRO A 55 8.01 -9.00 18.16
N TRP A 56 6.70 -9.20 18.33
CA TRP A 56 6.04 -10.39 18.88
C TRP A 56 6.26 -11.63 18.02
N CYS A 57 6.62 -11.42 16.75
CA CYS A 57 7.05 -12.45 15.82
C CYS A 57 8.46 -12.10 15.29
N PRO A 58 9.41 -13.06 15.26
CA PRO A 58 10.81 -12.81 14.89
C PRO A 58 11.04 -12.45 13.41
N ILE A 59 10.00 -12.50 12.56
CA ILE A 59 10.10 -12.24 11.12
C ILE A 59 9.73 -10.79 10.83
N SER A 60 10.68 -9.86 10.81
CA SER A 60 10.39 -8.47 10.40
C SER A 60 10.62 -8.30 8.90
N PRO A 61 9.57 -8.17 8.05
CA PRO A 61 9.75 -8.04 6.61
C PRO A 61 10.33 -6.67 6.21
N GLY A 62 10.31 -5.67 7.10
CA GLY A 62 10.73 -4.28 6.83
C GLY A 62 9.81 -3.54 5.86
N SER A 63 9.48 -4.11 4.71
CA SER A 63 8.45 -3.62 3.78
C SER A 63 7.70 -4.81 3.19
N ALA A 64 6.41 -4.61 2.89
CA ALA A 64 5.53 -5.64 2.37
C ALA A 64 4.67 -5.08 1.24
N PHE A 65 4.48 -5.88 0.20
CA PHE A 65 3.47 -5.66 -0.82
C PHE A 65 2.68 -6.94 -0.99
N LEU A 66 1.49 -6.95 -0.39
CA LEU A 66 0.63 -8.12 -0.34
C LEU A 66 -0.65 -7.86 -1.13
N GLY A 67 -1.07 -8.86 -1.90
CA GLY A 67 -2.37 -8.92 -2.54
C GLY A 67 -3.22 -10.02 -1.92
N TYR A 68 -4.54 -9.86 -1.98
CA TYR A 68 -5.49 -10.92 -1.64
C TYR A 68 -6.12 -11.44 -2.92
N ASP A 69 -5.93 -12.74 -3.18
CA ASP A 69 -6.62 -13.45 -4.26
C ASP A 69 -7.98 -13.92 -3.74
N GLY A 70 -9.05 -13.33 -4.27
CA GLY A 70 -10.42 -13.62 -3.86
C GLY A 70 -10.97 -14.96 -4.38
N ASP A 71 -10.39 -15.52 -5.44
CA ASP A 71 -10.80 -16.81 -6.00
C ASP A 71 -10.12 -17.96 -5.24
N ARG A 72 -8.85 -17.77 -4.87
CA ARG A 72 -8.04 -18.77 -4.15
C ARG A 72 -8.12 -18.62 -2.63
N PHE A 73 -8.69 -17.51 -2.14
CA PHE A 73 -8.80 -17.15 -0.73
C PHE A 73 -7.43 -17.10 -0.03
N THR A 74 -6.43 -16.52 -0.70
CA THR A 74 -5.04 -16.52 -0.24
C THR A 74 -4.42 -15.13 -0.24
N LEU A 75 -3.53 -14.89 0.72
CA LEU A 75 -2.62 -13.74 0.69
C LEU A 75 -1.34 -14.11 -0.03
N GLU A 76 -0.97 -13.29 -1.01
CA GLU A 76 0.20 -13.52 -1.85
C GLU A 76 1.11 -12.30 -1.83
N HIS A 77 2.42 -12.54 -1.90
CA HIS A 77 3.38 -11.47 -2.12
C HIS A 77 3.34 -11.08 -3.59
N ASP A 78 3.22 -9.78 -3.86
CA ASP A 78 3.19 -9.29 -5.22
C ASP A 78 4.58 -9.45 -5.86
N ALA A 79 4.62 -10.06 -7.05
CA ALA A 79 5.87 -10.31 -7.78
C ALA A 79 6.68 -9.02 -8.05
N ARG A 80 6.02 -7.86 -8.17
CA ARG A 80 6.68 -6.57 -8.36
C ARG A 80 7.60 -6.21 -7.20
N PHE A 81 7.28 -6.67 -5.99
CA PHE A 81 8.10 -6.40 -4.81
C PHE A 81 9.45 -7.11 -4.89
N ALA A 82 9.50 -8.34 -5.42
CA ALA A 82 10.74 -9.08 -5.59
C ALA A 82 11.70 -8.38 -6.57
N VAL A 83 11.17 -7.77 -7.63
CA VAL A 83 11.95 -7.00 -8.60
C VAL A 83 12.42 -5.66 -8.01
N GLY A 84 11.57 -5.03 -7.20
CA GLY A 84 11.85 -3.72 -6.61
C GLY A 84 12.71 -3.75 -5.36
N VAL A 85 12.92 -4.89 -4.69
CA VAL A 85 13.44 -4.96 -3.31
C VAL A 85 14.76 -4.20 -3.05
N ASN A 86 15.62 -4.09 -4.07
CA ASN A 86 16.92 -3.42 -3.99
C ASN A 86 16.90 -1.95 -4.46
N HIS A 87 15.75 -1.45 -4.91
CA HIS A 87 15.61 -0.06 -5.36
C HIS A 87 15.57 0.88 -4.16
N ASN A 88 16.49 1.85 -4.15
CA ASN A 88 16.46 2.95 -3.18
C ASN A 88 15.46 4.00 -3.64
N CYS A 89 14.40 4.20 -2.85
CA CYS A 89 13.29 5.07 -3.21
C CYS A 89 13.57 6.53 -2.83
N GLU A 90 13.48 7.44 -3.81
CA GLU A 90 13.64 8.89 -3.62
C GLU A 90 12.30 9.64 -3.53
N HIS A 91 11.16 8.93 -3.58
CA HIS A 91 9.82 9.57 -3.56
C HIS A 91 9.42 10.15 -2.20
N PHE A 92 10.14 9.81 -1.14
CA PHE A 92 9.98 10.41 0.18
C PHE A 92 11.28 11.16 0.50
N GLY A 93 11.30 12.47 0.23
CA GLY A 93 12.49 13.29 0.35
C GLY A 93 12.72 13.78 1.79
N SER A 94 11.66 14.18 2.49
CA SER A 94 11.77 14.62 3.88
C SER A 94 10.45 14.50 4.66
N ILE A 95 10.53 14.71 5.98
CA ILE A 95 9.35 14.79 6.85
C ILE A 95 8.34 15.86 6.38
N GLY A 96 8.80 16.90 5.66
CA GLY A 96 7.95 17.95 5.10
C GLY A 96 7.04 17.48 3.97
N ASP A 97 7.31 16.32 3.37
CA ASP A 97 6.54 15.79 2.25
C ASP A 97 5.27 15.04 2.69
N LEU A 98 5.06 14.86 4.01
CA LEU A 98 3.92 14.13 4.57
C LEU A 98 2.55 14.80 4.34
N GLY A 99 2.54 16.02 3.78
CA GLY A 99 1.34 16.83 3.63
C GLY A 99 0.80 17.34 4.96
N ASP A 100 -0.25 18.17 4.90
CA ASP A 100 -0.92 18.67 6.11
C ASP A 100 -2.02 17.69 6.56
N PRO A 101 -1.88 17.02 7.73
CA PRO A 101 -2.90 16.11 8.24
C PRO A 101 -4.21 16.82 8.62
N PHE A 102 -4.20 18.15 8.72
CA PHE A 102 -5.37 18.98 9.00
C PHE A 102 -5.82 19.79 7.78
N TRP A 103 -5.39 19.40 6.58
CA TRP A 103 -5.73 20.08 5.34
C TRP A 103 -7.25 20.26 5.18
N LYS A 104 -7.64 21.45 4.70
CA LYS A 104 -9.01 21.79 4.34
C LYS A 104 -9.03 22.36 2.91
N PRO A 105 -10.04 22.02 2.10
CA PRO A 105 -10.20 22.48 0.72
C PRO A 105 -10.42 23.99 0.61
#